data_AF-A0A842NZF4-F1
#
_entry.id   AF-A0A842NZF4-F1
#
_cell.length_a   1.000
_cell.length_b   1.000
_cell.length_c   1.000
_cell.angle_alpha   90.00
_cell.angle_beta   90.00
_cell.angle_gamma   90.00
#
_symmetry.space_group_name_H-M   'P 1'
#
loop_
_entity.id
_entity.type
_entity.pdbx_description
1 polymer ?
#
loop_
_entity_poly.entity_id
_entity_poly.type
_entity_poly.pdbx_seq_one_letter_code
_entity_poly.pdbx_strand_id
1 'polypeptide(L)'
;MATLEKVMQLQQQGMQDQDIITQLRQEGVSPKEIDNAIAQSKIKAAVSQQPMQEGMEQSITDQTPAPQAQQEGVPEYVPSPPQEGNFEGYAETPQAYSGQEYYSPGAGASTETISEIAEQIVNESFNKYTKKTGDLVIFKNEVKEEISDLNVRLKRIEDSIESLQRDVIRKVGEFGDSNALVHKDLENLHGTVSKLMNPLVDNFKELKKITEGKK
;
A
#
# COMPACT_ATOMS: atom_id res chain seq x y z
N MET A 1 -4.70 -13.49 -26.71
CA MET A 1 -5.09 -12.48 -25.68
C MET A 1 -3.97 -12.42 -24.67
N ALA A 2 -3.58 -11.24 -24.23
CA ALA A 2 -2.53 -11.13 -23.22
C ALA A 2 -3.06 -11.69 -21.89
N THR A 3 -2.26 -12.48 -21.19
CA THR A 3 -2.59 -13.05 -19.87
C THR A 3 -3.03 -11.99 -18.87
N LEU A 4 -2.45 -10.79 -18.94
CA LEU A 4 -2.86 -9.61 -18.19
C LEU A 4 -4.33 -9.21 -18.40
N GLU A 5 -4.81 -9.18 -19.64
CA GLU A 5 -6.20 -8.79 -19.95
C GLU A 5 -7.19 -9.77 -19.33
N LYS A 6 -6.84 -11.06 -19.35
CA LYS A 6 -7.68 -12.11 -18.78
C LYS A 6 -7.72 -12.06 -17.25
N VAL A 7 -6.58 -11.78 -16.61
CA VAL A 7 -6.53 -11.53 -15.15
C VAL A 7 -7.40 -10.34 -14.79
N MET A 8 -7.31 -9.22 -15.52
CA MET A 8 -8.14 -8.03 -15.26
C MET A 8 -9.64 -8.34 -15.45
N GLN A 9 -9.99 -9.10 -16.48
CA GLN A 9 -11.39 -9.49 -16.73
C GLN A 9 -11.95 -10.37 -15.61
N LEU A 10 -11.19 -11.36 -15.14
CA LEU A 10 -11.61 -12.25 -14.05
C LEU A 10 -11.70 -11.49 -12.71
N GLN A 11 -10.78 -10.55 -12.45
CA GLN A 11 -10.86 -9.67 -11.27
C GLN A 11 -12.09 -8.75 -11.33
N GLN A 12 -12.45 -8.23 -12.51
CA GLN A 12 -13.69 -7.45 -12.70
C GLN A 12 -14.96 -8.29 -12.49
N GLN A 13 -14.89 -9.61 -12.69
CA GLN A 13 -15.97 -10.54 -12.36
C GLN A 13 -16.03 -10.90 -10.87
N GLY A 14 -15.13 -10.35 -10.03
CA GLY A 14 -15.09 -10.59 -8.59
C GLY A 14 -14.41 -11.89 -8.18
N MET A 15 -13.67 -12.53 -9.09
CA MET A 15 -12.93 -13.76 -8.81
C MET A 15 -11.70 -13.48 -7.93
N GLN A 16 -11.43 -14.34 -6.94
CA GLN A 16 -10.24 -14.18 -6.09
C GLN A 16 -8.97 -14.65 -6.82
N ASP A 17 -7.82 -14.06 -6.47
CA ASP A 17 -6.53 -14.37 -7.12
C ASP A 17 -6.21 -15.87 -7.15
N GLN A 18 -6.58 -16.65 -6.12
CA GLN A 18 -6.36 -18.11 -6.06
C GLN A 18 -7.17 -18.88 -7.11
N ASP A 19 -8.42 -18.46 -7.36
CA ASP A 19 -9.30 -19.06 -8.36
C ASP A 19 -8.80 -18.72 -9.78
N ILE A 20 -8.32 -17.48 -9.97
CA ILE A 20 -7.70 -17.01 -11.22
C ILE A 20 -6.45 -17.85 -11.55
N ILE A 21 -5.59 -18.10 -10.56
CA ILE A 21 -4.38 -18.93 -10.74
C ILE A 21 -4.77 -20.34 -11.18
N THR A 22 -5.79 -20.93 -10.55
CA THR A 22 -6.25 -22.29 -10.88
C THR A 22 -6.81 -22.35 -12.29
N GLN A 23 -7.63 -21.37 -12.69
CA GLN A 23 -8.21 -21.30 -14.02
C GLN A 23 -7.15 -21.09 -15.11
N LEU A 24 -6.21 -20.17 -14.92
CA LEU A 24 -5.15 -19.91 -15.91
C LEU A 24 -4.17 -21.08 -16.04
N ARG A 25 -3.92 -21.83 -14.96
CA ARG A 25 -3.14 -23.08 -15.03
C ARG A 25 -3.85 -24.15 -15.87
N GLN A 26 -5.18 -24.28 -15.74
CA GLN A 26 -5.96 -25.21 -16.57
C GLN A 26 -5.92 -24.83 -18.06
N GLU A 27 -5.75 -23.55 -18.36
CA GLU A 27 -5.57 -23.04 -19.72
C GLU A 27 -4.12 -23.15 -20.24
N GLY A 28 -3.22 -23.74 -19.45
CA GLY A 28 -1.82 -23.98 -19.84
C GLY A 28 -0.90 -22.77 -19.69
N VAL A 29 -1.33 -21.73 -18.97
CA VAL A 29 -0.48 -20.55 -18.71
C VAL A 29 0.58 -20.90 -17.67
N SER A 30 1.82 -20.48 -17.91
CA SER A 30 2.93 -20.76 -16.99
C SER A 30 2.75 -20.03 -15.65
N PRO A 31 3.16 -20.62 -14.50
CA PRO A 31 3.04 -19.97 -13.20
C PRO A 31 3.67 -18.58 -13.14
N LYS A 32 4.86 -18.43 -13.75
CA LYS A 32 5.58 -17.15 -13.80
C LYS A 32 4.81 -16.06 -14.54
N GLU A 33 4.10 -16.42 -15.61
CA GLU A 33 3.30 -15.48 -16.38
C GLU A 33 2.03 -15.07 -15.64
N ILE A 34 1.41 -16.00 -14.90
CA ILE A 34 0.26 -15.73 -14.02
C ILE A 34 0.67 -14.74 -12.92
N ASP A 35 1.77 -15.00 -12.22
CA ASP A 35 2.25 -14.15 -11.13
C ASP A 35 2.56 -12.73 -11.62
N ASN A 36 3.20 -12.62 -12.79
CA ASN A 36 3.51 -11.33 -13.41
C ASN A 36 2.23 -10.58 -13.82
N ALA A 37 1.27 -11.27 -14.42
CA ALA A 37 -0.01 -10.69 -14.83
C ALA A 37 -0.84 -10.18 -13.63
N ILE A 38 -0.87 -10.93 -12.51
CA ILE A 38 -1.54 -10.51 -11.26
C ILE A 38 -0.83 -9.31 -10.62
N ALA A 39 0.51 -9.31 -10.58
CA ALA A 39 1.26 -8.17 -10.07
C ALA A 39 1.00 -6.90 -10.89
N GLN A 40 1.04 -7.01 -12.22
CA GLN A 40 0.76 -5.90 -13.12
C GLN A 40 -0.69 -5.39 -13.01
N SER A 41 -1.67 -6.28 -12.83
CA SER A 41 -3.07 -5.87 -12.69
C SER A 41 -3.30 -5.07 -11.40
N LYS A 42 -2.66 -5.46 -10.29
CA LYS A 42 -2.71 -4.73 -9.00
C LYS A 42 -2.12 -3.34 -9.10
N ILE A 43 -0.96 -3.20 -9.76
CA ILE A 43 -0.33 -1.89 -9.99
C ILE A 43 -1.27 -1.01 -10.83
N LYS A 44 -1.83 -1.55 -11.91
CA LYS A 44 -2.74 -0.79 -12.78
C LYS A 44 -4.01 -0.35 -12.06
N ALA A 45 -4.57 -1.20 -11.20
CA ALA A 45 -5.73 -0.86 -10.37
C ALA A 45 -5.42 0.28 -9.37
N ALA A 46 -4.25 0.24 -8.73
CA ALA A 46 -3.82 1.28 -7.80
C ALA A 46 -3.59 2.63 -8.51
N VAL A 47 -2.97 2.61 -9.70
CA VAL A 47 -2.74 3.82 -10.51
C VAL A 47 -4.05 4.42 -11.02
N SER A 48 -5.04 3.60 -11.39
CA SER A 48 -6.36 4.09 -11.83
C SER A 48 -7.24 4.62 -10.70
N GLN A 49 -6.90 4.38 -9.43
CA GLN A 49 -7.66 4.87 -8.27
C GLN A 49 -7.17 6.21 -7.72
N GLN A 50 -6.13 6.84 -8.28
CA GLN A 50 -5.86 8.24 -7.97
C GLN A 50 -6.90 9.12 -8.68
N PRO A 51 -7.82 9.80 -7.95
CA PRO A 51 -8.63 10.83 -8.57
C PRO A 51 -7.66 11.89 -9.08
N MET A 52 -7.63 12.08 -10.41
CA MET A 52 -7.06 13.27 -10.99
C MET A 52 -7.83 14.45 -10.41
N GLN A 53 -7.23 15.10 -9.42
CA GLN A 53 -7.65 16.41 -8.95
C GLN A 53 -7.27 17.39 -10.07
N GLU A 54 -8.11 17.44 -11.11
CA GLU A 54 -8.16 18.54 -12.06
C GLU A 54 -8.52 19.81 -11.30
N GLY A 55 -7.55 20.72 -11.19
CA GLY A 55 -7.79 22.06 -10.68
C GLY A 55 -6.76 22.49 -9.65
N MET A 56 -5.56 22.85 -10.10
CA MET A 56 -4.90 24.03 -9.55
C MET A 56 -3.97 24.63 -10.61
N GLU A 57 -4.25 25.91 -10.86
CA GLU A 57 -3.70 26.75 -11.89
C GLU A 57 -2.21 27.04 -11.70
N GLN A 58 -1.63 27.46 -12.83
CA GLN A 58 -0.27 27.90 -13.04
C GLN A 58 0.22 28.89 -11.98
N SER A 59 1.40 28.63 -11.43
CA SER A 59 2.36 29.71 -11.15
C SER A 59 3.79 29.23 -11.36
N ILE A 60 4.38 29.85 -12.36
CA ILE A 60 5.78 29.86 -12.76
C ILE A 60 6.62 30.40 -11.60
N THR A 61 7.67 29.68 -11.17
CA THR A 61 8.90 30.30 -10.66
C THR A 61 10.09 29.33 -10.86
N ASP A 62 11.04 29.77 -11.68
CA ASP A 62 12.39 29.26 -11.81
C ASP A 62 13.13 29.18 -10.46
N GLN A 63 13.69 28.02 -10.11
CA GLN A 63 15.13 27.84 -9.82
C GLN A 63 15.44 26.41 -9.36
N THR A 64 16.41 25.82 -10.05
CA THR A 64 17.16 24.59 -9.75
C THR A 64 17.89 24.69 -8.40
N PRO A 65 18.17 23.58 -7.66
CA PRO A 65 19.15 22.58 -8.11
C PRO A 65 18.73 21.10 -7.94
N ALA A 66 19.42 20.27 -8.73
CA ALA A 66 19.22 18.84 -8.92
C ALA A 66 19.30 17.96 -7.65
N PRO A 67 18.49 16.90 -7.56
CA PRO A 67 18.79 15.72 -6.75
C PRO A 67 19.65 14.73 -7.55
N GLN A 68 20.77 14.33 -6.96
CA GLN A 68 21.63 13.25 -7.43
C GLN A 68 20.84 11.94 -7.57
N ALA A 69 21.02 11.30 -8.71
CA ALA A 69 20.63 9.91 -8.92
C ALA A 69 21.48 9.01 -8.03
N GLN A 70 20.89 8.43 -6.98
CA GLN A 70 21.40 7.21 -6.38
C GLN A 70 20.97 6.03 -7.27
N GLN A 71 21.91 5.59 -8.11
CA GLN A 71 21.96 4.21 -8.58
C GLN A 71 22.34 3.34 -7.38
N GLU A 72 21.43 2.49 -6.92
CA GLU A 72 21.78 1.42 -5.99
C GLU A 72 21.00 0.15 -6.32
N GLY A 73 21.76 -0.89 -6.67
CA GLY A 73 21.39 -2.29 -6.44
C GLY A 73 20.44 -2.95 -7.43
N VAL A 74 20.92 -3.26 -8.64
CA VAL A 74 20.37 -4.38 -9.41
C VAL A 74 20.79 -5.68 -8.70
N PRO A 75 19.88 -6.57 -8.29
CA PRO A 75 20.27 -7.86 -7.75
C PRO A 75 20.89 -8.71 -8.86
N GLU A 76 22.16 -9.04 -8.66
CA GLU A 76 22.94 -9.95 -9.48
C GLU A 76 22.30 -11.34 -9.44
N TYR A 77 21.68 -11.72 -10.56
CA TYR A 77 21.07 -13.03 -10.75
C TYR A 77 22.19 -14.04 -10.91
N VAL A 78 22.51 -14.78 -9.85
CA VAL A 78 23.45 -15.90 -9.90
C VAL A 78 22.79 -17.01 -10.72
N PRO A 79 23.35 -17.42 -11.88
CA PRO A 79 22.80 -18.54 -12.63
C PRO A 79 23.08 -19.84 -11.87
N SER A 80 22.01 -20.54 -11.48
CA SER A 80 22.09 -21.90 -10.94
C SER A 80 22.75 -22.83 -11.96
N PRO A 81 23.68 -23.73 -11.55
CA PRO A 81 24.26 -24.71 -12.45
C PRO A 81 23.20 -25.73 -12.90
N PRO A 82 23.25 -26.19 -14.17
CA PRO A 82 22.40 -27.27 -14.64
C PRO A 82 22.74 -28.56 -13.90
N GLN A 83 21.76 -29.15 -13.22
CA GLN A 83 21.85 -30.55 -12.79
C GLN A 83 21.77 -31.43 -14.04
N GLU A 84 22.92 -31.97 -14.42
CA GLU A 84 23.02 -33.13 -15.30
C GLU A 84 22.25 -34.29 -14.67
N GLY A 85 21.05 -34.54 -15.18
CA GLY A 85 20.34 -35.79 -14.97
C GLY A 85 21.07 -36.90 -15.70
N ASN A 86 21.94 -37.59 -14.97
CA ASN A 86 22.57 -38.84 -15.40
C ASN A 86 21.48 -39.94 -15.43
N PHE A 87 20.96 -40.22 -16.62
CA PHE A 87 20.04 -41.33 -16.86
C PHE A 87 20.88 -42.58 -17.17
N GLU A 88 21.33 -43.26 -16.11
CA GLU A 88 21.96 -44.58 -16.23
C GLU A 88 20.88 -45.61 -16.59
N GLY A 89 20.91 -46.03 -17.85
CA GLY A 89 20.20 -47.21 -18.32
C GLY A 89 20.80 -48.46 -17.70
N TYR A 90 19.94 -49.29 -17.10
CA TYR A 90 20.29 -50.67 -16.79
C TYR A 90 19.61 -51.60 -17.79
N ALA A 91 20.49 -52.37 -18.43
CA ALA A 91 20.21 -53.39 -19.41
C ALA A 91 19.56 -54.62 -18.77
N GLU A 92 18.75 -55.29 -19.60
CA GLU A 92 18.25 -56.64 -19.40
C GLU A 92 19.37 -57.65 -19.13
N THR A 93 19.13 -58.54 -18.17
CA THR A 93 19.66 -59.91 -18.20
C THR A 93 18.56 -60.89 -17.78
N PRO A 94 18.26 -61.91 -18.60
CA PRO A 94 17.33 -62.97 -18.23
C PRO A 94 18.08 -64.09 -17.51
N GLN A 95 17.69 -64.39 -16.27
CA GLN A 95 18.10 -65.62 -15.60
C GLN A 95 16.89 -66.33 -14.99
N ALA A 96 16.48 -67.37 -15.70
CA ALA A 96 15.66 -68.45 -15.19
C ALA A 96 16.46 -69.25 -14.15
N TYR A 97 15.90 -69.49 -12.98
CA TYR A 97 16.10 -70.75 -12.26
C TYR A 97 14.94 -71.02 -11.30
N SER A 98 14.40 -72.22 -11.45
CA SER A 98 13.50 -72.95 -10.57
C SER A 98 14.06 -73.14 -9.16
N GLY A 99 13.21 -73.06 -8.13
CA GLY A 99 13.58 -73.47 -6.78
C GLY A 99 12.58 -73.07 -5.72
N GLN A 100 11.76 -74.03 -5.31
CA GLN A 100 10.76 -73.95 -4.27
C GLN A 100 11.43 -74.13 -2.90
N GLU A 101 11.53 -73.08 -2.08
CA GLU A 101 11.95 -73.16 -0.66
C GLU A 101 11.31 -72.02 0.14
N TYR A 102 10.23 -72.32 0.85
CA TYR A 102 10.19 -72.48 2.32
C TYR A 102 10.29 -71.17 3.09
N TYR A 103 9.14 -70.74 3.62
CA TYR A 103 8.98 -69.71 4.64
C TYR A 103 9.94 -69.97 5.81
N SER A 104 10.86 -69.04 6.06
CA SER A 104 11.60 -68.92 7.32
C SER A 104 11.24 -67.57 7.97
N PRO A 105 10.41 -67.55 9.03
CA PRO A 105 10.20 -66.36 9.83
C PRO A 105 11.26 -66.32 10.93
N GLY A 106 12.32 -65.54 10.77
CA GLY A 106 13.35 -65.49 11.80
C GLY A 106 14.67 -64.86 11.40
N ALA A 107 14.66 -63.57 11.08
CA ALA A 107 15.84 -62.72 11.22
C ALA A 107 15.32 -61.34 11.60
N GLY A 108 15.23 -61.10 12.91
CA GLY A 108 14.85 -59.80 13.43
C GLY A 108 15.80 -58.75 12.86
N ALA A 109 15.26 -57.76 12.17
CA ALA A 109 15.93 -56.48 12.06
C ALA A 109 16.31 -56.09 13.49
N SER A 110 17.61 -56.07 13.78
CA SER A 110 18.13 -55.80 15.11
C SER A 110 17.43 -54.55 15.64
N THR A 111 16.82 -54.65 16.81
CA THR A 111 16.14 -53.52 17.45
C THR A 111 17.06 -52.29 17.56
N GLU A 112 18.37 -52.52 17.59
CA GLU A 112 19.42 -51.50 17.51
C GLU A 112 19.39 -50.73 16.18
N THR A 113 19.26 -51.39 15.03
CA THR A 113 19.15 -50.73 13.72
C THR A 113 17.82 -49.97 13.58
N ILE A 114 16.73 -50.53 14.12
CA ILE A 114 15.44 -49.83 14.17
C ILE A 114 15.54 -48.59 15.08
N SER A 115 16.24 -48.69 16.22
CA SER A 115 16.49 -47.58 17.14
C SER A 115 17.33 -46.49 16.49
N GLU A 116 18.40 -46.85 15.78
CA GLU A 116 19.27 -45.91 15.08
C GLU A 116 18.52 -45.13 14.00
N ILE A 117 17.71 -45.82 13.17
CA ILE A 117 16.85 -45.18 12.17
C ILE A 117 15.83 -44.26 12.85
N ALA A 118 15.22 -44.70 13.95
CA ALA A 118 14.26 -43.89 14.70
C ALA A 118 14.91 -42.62 15.29
N GLU A 119 16.09 -42.73 15.90
CA GLU A 119 16.85 -41.60 16.45
C GLU A 119 17.25 -40.62 15.35
N GLN A 120 17.67 -41.11 14.18
CA GLN A 120 18.00 -40.27 13.04
C GLN A 120 16.77 -39.49 12.54
N ILE A 121 15.62 -40.15 12.39
CA ILE A 121 14.36 -39.51 11.96
C ILE A 121 13.90 -38.48 13.00
N VAL A 122 14.00 -38.80 14.29
CA VAL A 122 13.62 -37.87 15.38
C VAL A 122 14.55 -36.66 15.38
N ASN A 123 15.86 -36.84 15.27
CA ASN A 123 16.82 -35.75 15.21
C ASN A 123 16.63 -34.87 13.96
N GLU A 124 16.37 -35.46 12.80
CA GLU A 124 16.09 -34.70 11.58
C GLU A 124 14.79 -33.88 11.71
N SER A 125 13.74 -34.48 12.27
CA SER A 125 12.46 -33.81 12.51
C SER A 125 12.58 -32.70 13.54
N PHE A 126 13.33 -32.94 14.62
CA PHE A 126 13.59 -31.94 15.66
C PHE A 126 14.43 -30.78 15.12
N ASN A 127 15.42 -31.04 14.27
CA ASN A 127 16.21 -30.00 13.61
C ASN A 127 15.38 -29.18 12.62
N LYS A 128 14.48 -29.80 11.84
CA LYS A 128 13.54 -29.10 10.95
C LYS A 128 12.57 -28.22 11.75
N TYR A 129 12.06 -28.71 12.87
CA TYR A 129 11.20 -27.93 13.76
C TYR A 129 11.96 -26.77 14.41
N THR A 130 13.17 -27.03 14.93
CA THR A 130 14.03 -26.03 15.55
C THR A 130 14.40 -24.91 14.57
N LYS A 131 14.68 -25.24 13.31
CA LYS A 131 14.89 -24.23 12.25
C LYS A 131 13.65 -23.36 12.04
N LYS A 132 12.47 -23.97 11.91
CA LYS A 132 11.19 -23.23 11.78
C LYS A 132 10.84 -22.40 13.02
N THR A 133 11.24 -22.82 14.22
CA THR A 133 11.06 -22.02 15.44
C THR A 133 12.16 -20.98 15.64
N GLY A 134 13.34 -21.17 15.04
CA GLY A 134 14.39 -20.13 14.97
C GLY A 134 13.88 -18.90 14.21
N ASP A 135 13.01 -19.12 13.23
CA ASP A 135 12.31 -18.06 12.50
C ASP A 135 11.40 -17.21 13.41
N LEU A 136 10.97 -17.71 14.60
CA LEU A 136 10.18 -16.89 15.55
C LEU A 136 10.99 -15.74 16.14
N VAL A 137 12.31 -15.89 16.31
CA VAL A 137 13.16 -14.82 16.80
C VAL A 137 13.33 -13.75 15.73
N ILE A 138 13.52 -14.17 14.48
CA ILE A 138 13.60 -13.27 13.32
C ILE A 138 12.27 -12.53 13.16
N PHE A 139 11.16 -13.26 13.11
CA PHE A 139 9.81 -12.70 13.05
C PHE A 139 9.52 -11.73 14.20
N LYS A 140 9.89 -12.08 15.44
CA LYS A 140 9.72 -11.18 16.59
C LYS A 140 10.51 -9.88 16.41
N ASN A 141 11.72 -9.96 15.86
CA ASN A 141 12.55 -8.78 15.63
C ASN A 141 11.99 -7.93 14.48
N GLU A 142 11.58 -8.55 13.37
CA GLU A 142 10.94 -7.87 12.23
C GLU A 142 9.65 -7.16 12.66
N VAL A 143 8.74 -7.86 13.34
CA VAL A 143 7.50 -7.26 13.86
C VAL A 143 7.78 -6.16 14.87
N LYS A 144 8.80 -6.30 15.72
CA LYS A 144 9.18 -5.26 16.68
C LYS A 144 9.70 -4.01 15.98
N GLU A 145 10.48 -4.17 14.90
CA GLU A 145 10.97 -3.08 14.08
C GLU A 145 9.83 -2.38 13.35
N GLU A 146 8.92 -3.13 12.71
CA GLU A 146 7.73 -2.59 12.05
C GLU A 146 6.82 -1.83 13.04
N ILE A 147 6.56 -2.40 14.22
CA ILE A 147 5.79 -1.71 15.28
C ILE A 147 6.51 -0.43 15.73
N SER A 148 7.84 -0.45 15.82
CA SER A 148 8.62 0.73 16.18
C SER A 148 8.49 1.83 15.11
N ASP A 149 8.59 1.48 13.83
CA ASP A 149 8.39 2.43 12.72
C ASP A 149 6.96 3.01 12.73
N LEU A 150 5.95 2.16 12.91
CA LEU A 150 4.55 2.57 13.02
C LEU A 150 4.34 3.57 14.16
N ASN A 151 4.95 3.35 15.32
CA ASN A 151 4.87 4.29 16.44
C ASN A 151 5.49 5.66 16.10
N VAL A 152 6.64 5.67 15.40
CA VAL A 152 7.28 6.92 14.97
C VAL A 152 6.40 7.66 13.97
N ARG A 153 5.81 6.94 13.00
CA ARG A 153 4.90 7.52 12.01
C ARG A 153 3.63 8.07 12.67
N LEU A 154 3.06 7.33 13.62
CA LEU A 154 1.86 7.74 14.35
C LEU A 154 2.12 9.01 15.17
N LYS A 155 3.28 9.10 15.83
CA LYS A 155 3.69 10.31 16.55
C LYS A 155 3.84 11.51 15.60
N ARG A 156 4.43 11.33 14.42
CA ARG A 156 4.52 12.40 13.42
C ARG A 156 3.14 12.85 12.94
N ILE A 157 2.20 11.92 12.79
CA ILE A 157 0.80 12.24 12.44
C ILE A 157 0.15 13.06 13.56
N GLU A 158 0.29 12.64 14.82
CA GLU A 158 -0.17 13.37 16.00
C GLU A 158 0.38 14.81 16.01
N ASP A 159 1.69 14.99 15.85
CA ASP A 159 2.35 16.31 15.81
C ASP A 159 1.80 17.20 14.68
N SER A 160 1.54 16.61 13.50
CA SER A 160 0.96 17.33 12.36
C SER A 160 -0.50 17.75 12.58
N ILE A 161 -1.30 16.90 13.24
CA ILE A 161 -2.68 17.22 13.61
C ILE A 161 -2.69 18.35 14.64
N GLU A 162 -1.80 18.31 15.64
CA GLU A 162 -1.66 19.41 16.60
C GLU A 162 -1.28 20.72 15.90
N SER A 163 -0.34 20.68 14.97
CA SER A 163 0.05 21.87 14.19
C SER A 163 -1.13 22.43 13.41
N LEU A 164 -1.87 21.56 12.72
CA LEU A 164 -3.05 21.94 11.96
C LEU A 164 -4.12 22.57 12.87
N GLN A 165 -4.38 22.00 14.04
CA GLN A 165 -5.31 22.56 15.02
C GLN A 165 -4.89 23.95 15.48
N ARG A 166 -3.59 24.15 15.79
CA ARG A 166 -3.05 25.47 16.15
C ARG A 166 -3.23 26.49 15.02
N ASP A 167 -2.94 26.09 13.78
CA ASP A 167 -3.11 26.97 12.61
C ASP A 167 -4.57 27.31 12.34
N VAL A 168 -5.49 26.35 12.46
CA VAL A 168 -6.93 26.59 12.31
C VAL A 168 -7.44 27.53 13.40
N ILE A 169 -7.09 27.32 14.68
CA ILE A 169 -7.49 28.21 15.78
C ILE A 169 -6.96 29.62 15.55
N ARG A 170 -5.67 29.77 15.19
CA ARG A 170 -5.08 31.06 14.87
C ARG A 170 -5.83 31.75 13.73
N LYS A 171 -6.14 31.01 12.67
CA LYS A 171 -6.79 31.60 11.50
C LYS A 171 -8.23 32.00 11.79
N VAL A 172 -8.98 31.20 12.55
CA VAL A 172 -10.32 31.57 13.05
C VAL A 172 -10.26 32.81 13.95
N GLY A 173 -9.24 32.92 14.81
CA GLY A 173 -9.00 34.12 15.62
C GLY A 173 -8.78 35.36 14.75
N GLU A 174 -7.87 35.27 13.78
CA GLU A 174 -7.61 36.37 12.82
C GLU A 174 -8.86 36.75 12.02
N PHE A 175 -9.69 35.78 11.63
CA PHE A 175 -10.98 36.05 10.98
C PHE A 175 -11.97 36.77 11.91
N GLY A 176 -12.01 36.39 13.20
CA GLY A 176 -12.83 37.06 14.21
C GLY A 176 -12.42 38.53 14.39
N ASP A 177 -11.13 38.79 14.51
CA ASP A 177 -10.58 40.15 14.63
C ASP A 177 -10.85 40.99 13.37
N SER A 178 -10.64 40.41 12.19
CA SER A 178 -10.95 41.04 10.91
C SER A 178 -12.44 41.39 10.80
N ASN A 179 -13.33 40.47 11.19
CA ASN A 179 -14.77 40.71 11.16
C ASN A 179 -15.18 41.82 12.16
N ALA A 180 -14.59 41.85 13.35
CA ALA A 180 -14.82 42.93 14.32
C ALA A 180 -14.38 44.30 13.78
N LEU A 181 -13.25 44.36 13.06
CA LEU A 181 -12.77 45.57 12.42
C LEU A 181 -13.72 46.03 11.29
N VAL A 182 -14.16 45.11 10.43
CA VAL A 182 -15.14 45.39 9.37
C VAL A 182 -16.47 45.90 9.95
N HIS A 183 -16.96 45.32 11.05
CA HIS A 183 -18.16 45.81 11.74
C HIS A 183 -17.99 47.26 12.24
N LYS A 184 -16.84 47.56 12.87
CA LYS A 184 -16.53 48.91 13.33
C LYS A 184 -16.45 49.91 12.18
N ASP A 185 -15.85 49.54 11.05
CA ASP A 185 -15.77 50.39 9.87
C ASP A 185 -17.16 50.61 9.25
N LEU A 186 -18.01 49.59 9.22
CA LEU A 186 -19.41 49.70 8.79
C LEU A 186 -20.22 50.65 9.69
N GLU A 187 -20.05 50.58 11.01
CA GLU A 187 -20.71 51.51 11.95
C GLU A 187 -20.24 52.96 11.73
N ASN A 188 -18.93 53.16 11.52
CA ASN A 188 -18.37 54.48 11.23
C ASN A 188 -18.88 55.04 9.89
N LEU A 189 -18.95 54.19 8.86
CA LEU A 189 -19.48 54.55 7.55
C LEU A 189 -20.96 54.89 7.66
N HIS A 190 -21.76 54.06 8.34
CA HIS A 190 -23.17 54.32 8.58
C HIS A 190 -23.38 55.64 9.34
N GLY A 191 -22.56 55.91 10.36
CA GLY A 191 -22.58 57.17 11.10
C GLY A 191 -22.22 58.38 10.22
N THR A 192 -21.24 58.23 9.33
CA THR A 192 -20.82 59.30 8.40
C THR A 192 -21.89 59.55 7.34
N VAL A 193 -22.43 58.49 6.74
CA VAL A 193 -23.54 58.56 5.78
C VAL A 193 -24.76 59.20 6.44
N SER A 194 -25.13 58.80 7.66
CA SER A 194 -26.26 59.41 8.39
C SER A 194 -26.04 60.90 8.63
N LYS A 195 -24.84 61.32 9.02
CA LYS A 195 -24.48 62.73 9.21
C LYS A 195 -24.53 63.54 7.91
N LEU A 196 -24.24 62.93 6.76
CA LEU A 196 -24.32 63.60 5.46
C LEU A 196 -25.75 63.59 4.89
N MET A 197 -26.47 62.49 5.05
CA MET A 197 -27.83 62.32 4.52
C MET A 197 -28.85 63.18 5.25
N ASN A 198 -28.76 63.29 6.59
CA ASN A 198 -29.77 64.03 7.36
C ASN A 198 -29.89 65.50 6.91
N PRO A 199 -28.79 66.29 6.82
CA PRO A 199 -28.87 67.66 6.31
C PRO A 199 -29.35 67.74 4.85
N LEU A 200 -28.97 66.79 3.98
CA LEU A 200 -29.44 66.77 2.59
C LEU A 200 -30.95 66.55 2.51
N VAL A 201 -31.48 65.60 3.29
CA VAL A 201 -32.91 65.30 3.36
C VAL A 201 -33.66 66.48 3.98
N ASP A 202 -33.13 67.11 5.02
CA ASP A 202 -33.74 68.26 5.67
C ASP A 202 -33.77 69.48 4.73
N ASN A 203 -32.66 69.80 4.07
CA ASN A 203 -32.58 70.84 3.04
C ASN A 203 -33.55 70.58 1.89
N PHE A 204 -33.69 69.33 1.45
CA PHE A 204 -34.64 68.96 0.40
C PHE A 204 -36.10 69.17 0.84
N LYS A 205 -36.45 68.80 2.08
CA LYS A 205 -37.79 69.04 2.65
C LYS A 205 -38.09 70.53 2.78
N GLU A 206 -37.12 71.34 3.21
CA GLU A 206 -37.26 72.80 3.27
C GLU A 206 -37.49 73.41 1.90
N LEU A 207 -36.69 73.03 0.89
CA LEU A 207 -36.85 73.49 -0.49
C LEU A 207 -38.23 73.13 -1.04
N LYS A 208 -38.71 71.90 -0.79
CA LYS A 208 -40.05 71.46 -1.18
C LYS A 208 -41.13 72.34 -0.53
N LYS A 209 -41.02 72.61 0.77
CA LYS A 209 -41.98 73.43 1.52
C LYS A 209 -42.04 74.88 1.00
N ILE A 210 -40.90 75.48 0.66
CA ILE A 210 -40.83 76.82 0.06
C ILE A 210 -41.51 76.84 -1.32
N THR A 211 -41.35 75.77 -2.09
CA THR A 211 -41.91 75.67 -3.45
C THR A 211 -43.42 75.43 -3.42
N GLU A 212 -43.92 74.60 -2.50
CA GLU A 212 -45.35 74.32 -2.35
C GLU A 212 -46.11 75.46 -1.66
N GLY A 213 -45.49 76.19 -0.71
CA GLY A 213 -46.12 77.32 -0.02
C GLY A 213 -46.20 78.63 -0.82
N LYS A 214 -45.66 78.67 -2.04
CA LYS A 214 -45.75 79.81 -2.97
C LYS A 214 -46.84 79.67 -4.04
N LYS A 215 -47.70 78.64 -3.94
CA LYS A 215 -48.96 78.54 -4.68
C LYS A 215 -50.12 79.00 -3.82
#